data_AF-A0A1R3KUH0-F1
#
_entry.id   AF-A0A1R3KUH0-F1
#
_cell.length_a   1.000
_cell.length_b   1.000
_cell.length_c   1.000
_cell.angle_alpha   90.00
_cell.angle_beta   90.00
_cell.angle_gamma   90.00
#
_symmetry.space_group_name_H-M   'P 1'
#
loop_
_entity.id
_entity.type
_entity.pdbx_description
1 polymer ?
#
loop_
_entity_poly.entity_id
_entity_poly.type
_entity_poly.pdbx_seq_one_letter_code
_entity_poly.pdbx_strand_id
1 'polypeptide(L)'
;MAGVSMEALNKQLLDIIRSMEEEENSGPFFFATTLSTFCHDSAETLRDLTQALGQTVIHYKELEELCIKMKGGASSCVTALNTTKQEFLLLQEKMDALVELQNNLFKKWVNKSLLQQVETWAAEYRRQHKDKLQ
;
A
#
# COMPACT_ATOMS: atom_id res chain seq x y z
N MET A 1 -24.19 -20.11 -16.70
CA MET A 1 -22.76 -19.94 -17.05
C MET A 1 -22.09 -19.11 -15.97
N ALA A 2 -20.97 -19.64 -15.46
CA ALA A 2 -19.92 -19.01 -14.64
C ALA A 2 -20.38 -18.14 -13.45
N GLY A 3 -20.85 -18.80 -12.39
CA GLY A 3 -20.64 -18.27 -11.06
C GLY A 3 -19.13 -18.25 -10.79
N VAL A 4 -18.52 -17.08 -10.77
CA VAL A 4 -17.30 -16.92 -9.96
C VAL A 4 -17.74 -17.31 -8.55
N SER A 5 -17.35 -18.52 -8.10
CA SER A 5 -17.78 -19.10 -6.82
C SER A 5 -17.45 -18.12 -5.70
N MET A 6 -18.29 -18.08 -4.66
CA MET A 6 -18.00 -17.33 -3.43
C MET A 6 -16.57 -17.66 -2.92
N GLU A 7 -16.11 -18.90 -3.11
CA GLU A 7 -14.73 -19.34 -2.90
C GLU A 7 -13.68 -18.46 -3.61
N ALA A 8 -13.88 -18.14 -4.88
CA ALA A 8 -12.90 -17.40 -5.67
C ALA A 8 -12.78 -15.95 -5.19
N LEU A 9 -13.89 -15.38 -4.71
CA LEU A 9 -13.90 -14.04 -4.13
C LEU A 9 -13.28 -14.01 -2.74
N ASN A 10 -13.62 -14.98 -1.88
CA ASN A 10 -12.99 -15.13 -0.57
C ASN A 10 -11.48 -15.33 -0.71
N LYS A 11 -11.06 -16.09 -1.72
CA LYS A 11 -9.65 -16.27 -2.03
C LYS A 11 -8.99 -14.94 -2.44
N GLN A 12 -9.59 -14.16 -3.33
CA GLN A 12 -9.08 -12.83 -3.70
C GLN A 12 -8.95 -11.91 -2.49
N LEU A 13 -9.94 -11.90 -1.60
CA LEU A 13 -9.93 -11.05 -0.41
C LEU A 13 -8.85 -11.48 0.60
N LEU A 14 -8.68 -12.79 0.81
CA LEU A 14 -7.62 -13.34 1.65
C LEU A 14 -6.23 -13.12 1.06
N ASP A 15 -6.09 -13.16 -0.26
CA ASP A 15 -4.81 -12.89 -0.93
C ASP A 15 -4.45 -11.39 -0.79
N ILE A 16 -5.42 -10.48 -0.88
CA ILE A 16 -5.21 -9.05 -0.59
C ILE A 16 -4.79 -8.85 0.87
N ILE A 17 -5.51 -9.41 1.84
CA ILE A 17 -5.20 -9.28 3.28
C ILE A 17 -3.79 -9.82 3.58
N ARG A 18 -3.47 -11.02 3.12
CA ARG A 18 -2.15 -11.63 3.37
C ARG A 18 -1.02 -10.80 2.75
N SER A 19 -1.24 -10.25 1.55
CA SER A 19 -0.26 -9.35 0.95
C SER A 19 -0.07 -8.06 1.77
N MET A 20 -1.04 -7.61 2.56
CA MET A 20 -0.89 -6.47 3.47
C MET A 20 -0.08 -6.82 4.73
N GLU A 21 -0.12 -8.09 5.15
CA GLU A 21 0.58 -8.58 6.35
C GLU A 21 2.05 -8.94 6.07
N GLU A 22 2.39 -9.36 4.84
CA GLU A 22 3.73 -9.80 4.45
C GLU A 22 4.76 -8.66 4.24
N GLU A 23 4.34 -7.39 4.29
CA GLU A 23 5.27 -6.25 4.13
C GLU A 23 5.96 -5.89 5.45
N GLU A 24 6.86 -6.78 5.88
CA GLU A 24 7.60 -6.72 7.15
C GLU A 24 8.92 -5.93 7.08
N ASN A 25 9.31 -5.37 5.93
CA ASN A 25 10.70 -4.95 5.72
C ASN A 25 11.02 -3.48 6.10
N SER A 26 10.02 -2.66 6.40
CA SER A 26 10.20 -1.40 7.12
C SER A 26 9.06 -1.21 8.08
N GLY A 27 9.35 -1.31 9.38
CA GLY A 27 8.35 -0.92 10.39
C GLY A 27 7.84 0.51 10.14
N PRO A 28 6.64 0.87 10.64
CA PRO A 28 5.94 2.12 10.31
C PRO A 28 6.71 3.41 10.65
N PHE A 29 7.82 3.28 11.38
CA PHE A 29 8.69 4.37 11.81
C PHE A 29 10.11 4.29 11.24
N PHE A 30 10.37 3.40 10.27
CA PHE A 30 11.70 3.22 9.69
C PHE A 30 12.26 4.53 9.14
N PHE A 31 11.54 5.20 8.23
CA PHE A 31 11.98 6.49 7.70
C PHE A 31 12.13 7.57 8.78
N ALA A 32 11.19 7.68 9.71
CA ALA A 32 11.24 8.66 10.80
C ALA A 32 12.48 8.47 11.69
N THR A 33 12.84 7.21 11.95
CA THR A 33 14.03 6.83 12.72
C THR A 33 15.30 7.15 11.93
N THR A 34 15.38 6.73 10.66
CA THR A 34 16.53 7.02 9.78
C THR A 34 16.75 8.51 9.60
N LEU A 35 15.68 9.30 9.43
CA LEU A 35 15.75 10.76 9.33
C LEU A 35 16.28 11.40 10.61
N SER A 36 15.80 10.95 11.76
CA SER A 36 16.25 11.48 13.06
C SER A 36 17.72 11.19 13.30
N THR A 37 18.16 9.96 13.04
CA THR A 37 19.59 9.58 13.12
C THR A 37 20.43 10.38 12.14
N PHE A 38 20.00 10.52 10.88
CA PHE A 38 20.74 11.31 9.89
C PHE A 38 20.88 12.78 10.30
N CYS A 39 19.82 13.41 10.82
CA CYS A 39 19.89 14.79 11.30
C CYS A 39 20.89 14.94 12.45
N HIS A 40 20.89 14.00 13.39
CA HIS A 40 21.84 13.99 14.51
C HIS A 40 23.28 13.83 14.02
N ASP A 41 23.54 12.79 13.23
CA ASP A 41 24.87 12.45 12.74
C ASP A 41 25.42 13.53 11.80
N SER A 42 24.56 14.16 11.00
CA SER A 42 24.96 15.26 10.11
C SER A 42 25.36 16.50 10.90
N ALA A 43 24.63 16.82 11.98
CA ALA A 43 24.96 17.96 12.83
C ALA A 43 26.30 17.76 13.57
N GLU A 44 26.62 16.53 13.96
CA GLU A 44 27.93 16.16 14.51
C GLU A 44 29.02 16.25 13.43
N THR A 45 28.80 15.60 12.28
CA THR A 45 29.76 15.57 11.16
C THR A 45 30.07 16.97 10.61
N LEU A 46 29.07 17.86 10.53
CA LEU A 46 29.27 19.26 10.12
C LEU A 46 30.12 20.05 11.13
N ARG A 47 29.99 19.74 12.42
CA ARG A 47 30.78 20.36 13.48
C ARG A 47 32.23 19.93 13.39
N ASP A 48 32.46 18.64 13.20
CA ASP A 48 33.80 18.07 13.00
C ASP A 48 34.46 18.65 11.75
N LEU A 49 33.69 18.78 10.66
CA LEU A 49 34.18 19.38 9.42
C LEU A 49 34.53 20.87 9.60
N THR A 50 33.72 21.61 10.35
CA THR A 50 34.01 23.02 10.69
C THR A 50 35.29 23.13 11.52
N GLN A 51 35.48 22.22 12.49
CA GLN A 51 36.68 22.18 13.30
C GLN A 51 37.92 21.83 12.48
N ALA A 52 37.85 20.82 11.61
CA ALA A 52 38.95 20.39 10.74
C ALA A 52 39.37 21.51 9.76
N LEU A 53 38.41 22.25 9.20
CA LEU A 53 38.68 23.40 8.33
C LEU A 53 39.28 24.61 9.07
N GLY A 54 39.06 24.70 10.38
CA GLY A 54 39.63 25.76 11.22
C GLY A 54 41.09 25.52 11.63
N GLN A 55 41.68 24.37 11.30
CA GLN A 55 43.05 24.04 11.66
C GLN A 55 44.08 24.75 10.75
N THR A 56 45.21 25.17 11.32
CA THR A 56 46.32 25.80 10.58
C THR A 56 46.93 24.87 9.53
N VAL A 57 46.93 23.56 9.80
CA VAL A 57 47.36 22.52 8.87
C VAL A 57 46.15 21.63 8.61
N ILE A 58 45.67 21.64 7.36
CA ILE A 58 44.46 20.90 6.97
C ILE A 58 44.82 19.45 6.60
N HIS A 59 44.19 18.50 7.28
CA HIS A 59 44.28 17.08 6.95
C HIS A 59 43.20 16.68 5.95
N TYR A 60 43.51 16.79 4.64
CA TYR A 60 42.54 16.52 3.56
C TYR A 60 41.86 15.14 3.62
N LYS A 61 42.56 14.12 4.13
CA LYS A 61 41.99 12.78 4.28
C LYS A 61 40.83 12.75 5.28
N GLU A 62 40.97 13.45 6.40
CA GLU A 62 39.90 13.56 7.41
C GLU A 62 38.68 14.31 6.85
N LEU A 63 38.91 15.39 6.09
CA LEU A 63 37.84 16.11 5.40
C LEU A 63 37.12 15.23 4.37
N GLU A 64 37.85 14.39 3.64
CA GLU A 64 37.28 13.45 2.69
C GLU A 64 36.40 12.42 3.41
N GLU A 65 36.89 11.84 4.51
CA GLU A 65 36.14 10.87 5.33
C GLU A 65 34.84 11.48 5.88
N LEU A 66 34.88 12.73 6.38
CA LEU A 66 33.70 13.45 6.84
C LEU A 66 32.70 13.73 5.70
N CYS A 67 33.18 14.12 4.52
CA CYS A 67 32.34 14.29 3.33
C CYS A 67 31.67 12.97 2.91
N ILE A 68 32.42 11.85 2.93
CA ILE A 68 31.90 10.52 2.63
C ILE A 68 30.82 10.12 3.64
N LYS A 69 31.04 10.34 4.94
CA LYS A 69 30.06 10.06 6.00
C LYS A 69 28.75 10.82 5.75
N MET A 70 28.83 12.11 5.45
CA MET A 70 27.67 12.95 5.14
C MET A 70 26.90 12.44 3.90
N LYS A 71 27.63 12.11 2.84
CA LYS A 71 27.06 11.58 1.59
C LYS A 71 26.37 10.24 1.81
N GLY A 72 27.00 9.34 2.58
CA GLY A 72 26.44 8.04 2.94
C GLY A 72 25.14 8.17 3.74
N GLY A 73 25.13 9.05 4.76
CA GLY A 73 23.94 9.34 5.55
C GLY A 73 22.78 9.86 4.70
N ALA A 74 23.05 10.82 3.81
CA ALA A 74 22.03 11.37 2.92
C ALA A 74 21.46 10.29 1.97
N SER A 75 22.32 9.44 1.41
CA SER A 75 21.89 8.32 0.55
C SER A 75 21.01 7.31 1.29
N SER A 76 21.33 7.02 2.55
CA SER A 76 20.53 6.14 3.41
C SER A 76 19.14 6.73 3.67
N CYS A 77 19.06 8.01 4.00
CA CYS A 77 17.79 8.74 4.16
C CYS A 77 16.91 8.73 2.90
N VAL A 78 17.51 8.97 1.73
CA VAL A 78 16.79 8.92 0.45
C VAL A 78 16.27 7.51 0.17
N THR A 79 17.06 6.49 0.51
CA THR A 79 16.64 5.09 0.36
C THR A 79 15.44 4.79 1.25
N ALA A 80 15.50 5.17 2.54
CA ALA A 80 14.39 4.99 3.46
C ALA A 80 13.11 5.73 3.02
N LEU A 81 13.24 6.97 2.52
CA LEU A 81 12.12 7.73 1.97
C LEU A 81 11.49 7.02 0.76
N ASN A 82 12.32 6.50 -0.14
CA ASN A 82 11.84 5.78 -1.32
C ASN A 82 11.13 4.49 -0.92
N THR A 83 11.64 3.75 0.07
CA THR A 83 10.96 2.56 0.59
C THR A 83 9.58 2.90 1.14
N THR A 84 9.48 3.89 2.04
CA THR A 84 8.18 4.32 2.59
C THR A 84 7.22 4.82 1.50
N LYS A 85 7.73 5.49 0.47
CA LYS A 85 6.91 5.87 -0.69
C LYS A 85 6.38 4.65 -1.44
N GLN A 86 7.19 3.60 -1.65
CA GLN A 86 6.73 2.38 -2.31
C GLN A 86 5.65 1.67 -1.49
N GLU A 87 5.83 1.54 -0.18
CA GLU A 87 4.82 0.96 0.72
C GLU A 87 3.49 1.72 0.64
N PHE A 88 3.52 3.06 0.59
CA PHE A 88 2.32 3.87 0.42
C PHE A 88 1.63 3.62 -0.94
N LEU A 89 2.40 3.50 -2.03
CA LEU A 89 1.84 3.21 -3.35
C LEU A 89 1.22 1.82 -3.40
N LEU A 90 1.87 0.81 -2.81
CA LEU A 90 1.33 -0.55 -2.70
C LEU A 90 0.04 -0.57 -1.87
N LEU A 91 -0.01 0.17 -0.77
CA LEU A 91 -1.24 0.32 0.01
C LEU A 91 -2.36 0.97 -0.82
N GLN A 92 -2.04 1.99 -1.59
CA GLN A 92 -3.00 2.64 -2.49
C GLN A 92 -3.57 1.64 -3.52
N GLU A 93 -2.71 0.87 -4.20
CA GLU A 93 -3.14 -0.15 -5.15
C GLU A 93 -4.05 -1.21 -4.51
N LYS A 94 -3.72 -1.66 -3.29
CA LYS A 94 -4.54 -2.63 -2.54
C LYS A 94 -5.91 -2.04 -2.17
N MET A 95 -5.96 -0.77 -1.78
CA MET A 95 -7.22 -0.07 -1.49
C MET A 95 -8.09 0.08 -2.75
N ASP A 96 -7.50 0.42 -3.89
CA ASP A 96 -8.20 0.50 -5.17
C ASP A 96 -8.79 -0.88 -5.56
N ALA A 97 -8.02 -1.96 -5.38
CA ALA A 97 -8.49 -3.32 -5.61
C ALA A 97 -9.68 -3.71 -4.70
N LEU A 98 -9.65 -3.30 -3.43
CA LEU A 98 -10.78 -3.52 -2.50
C LEU A 98 -12.03 -2.76 -2.93
N VAL A 99 -11.89 -1.51 -3.37
CA VAL A 99 -13.02 -0.70 -3.88
C VAL A 99 -13.60 -1.35 -5.14
N GLU A 100 -12.76 -1.82 -6.05
CA GLU A 100 -13.22 -2.52 -7.25
C GLU A 100 -13.97 -3.82 -6.88
N LEU A 101 -13.44 -4.60 -5.94
CA LEU A 101 -14.08 -5.81 -5.45
C LEU A 101 -15.44 -5.52 -4.81
N GLN A 102 -15.55 -4.47 -4.01
CA GLN A 102 -16.82 -4.01 -3.43
C GLN A 102 -17.83 -3.61 -4.51
N ASN A 103 -17.41 -2.85 -5.51
CA ASN A 103 -18.27 -2.44 -6.63
C ASN A 103 -18.77 -3.66 -7.42
N ASN A 104 -17.91 -4.64 -7.63
CA ASN A 104 -18.25 -5.89 -8.32
C ASN A 104 -19.25 -6.73 -7.52
N LEU A 105 -19.07 -6.80 -6.20
CA LEU A 105 -20.02 -7.43 -5.28
C LEU A 105 -21.39 -6.77 -5.33
N PHE A 106 -21.43 -5.44 -5.25
CA PHE A 106 -22.67 -4.68 -5.30
C PHE A 106 -23.42 -4.91 -6.62
N LYS A 107 -22.74 -4.80 -7.77
CA LYS A 107 -23.33 -5.08 -9.09
C LYS A 107 -23.90 -6.50 -9.17
N LYS A 108 -23.17 -7.51 -8.69
CA LYS A 108 -23.65 -8.90 -8.68
C LYS A 108 -24.89 -9.07 -7.80
N TRP A 109 -24.90 -8.45 -6.62
CA TRP A 109 -26.04 -8.51 -5.71
C TRP A 109 -27.29 -7.86 -6.33
N VAL A 110 -27.16 -6.67 -6.91
CA VAL A 110 -28.27 -5.98 -7.60
C VAL A 110 -28.82 -6.84 -8.74
N ASN A 111 -27.94 -7.38 -9.60
CA ASN A 111 -28.36 -8.24 -10.71
C ASN A 111 -29.11 -9.48 -10.23
N LYS A 112 -28.63 -10.13 -9.16
CA LYS A 112 -29.29 -11.30 -8.57
C LYS A 112 -30.66 -10.95 -8.00
N SER A 113 -30.78 -9.82 -7.31
CA SER A 113 -32.05 -9.34 -6.75
C SER A 113 -33.09 -9.06 -7.84
N LEU A 114 -32.68 -8.36 -8.91
CA LEU A 114 -33.55 -8.08 -10.06
C LEU A 114 -34.01 -9.36 -10.75
N LEU A 115 -33.10 -10.32 -10.96
CA LEU A 115 -33.44 -11.61 -11.58
C LEU A 115 -34.52 -12.34 -10.75
N GLN A 116 -34.36 -12.37 -9.43
CA GLN A 116 -35.31 -13.01 -8.52
C GLN A 116 -36.69 -12.32 -8.54
N GLN A 117 -36.74 -10.99 -8.63
CA GLN A 117 -38.00 -10.25 -8.78
C GLN A 117 -38.71 -10.57 -10.10
N VAL A 118 -37.97 -10.64 -11.22
CA VAL A 118 -38.53 -10.98 -12.55
C VAL A 118 -39.08 -12.41 -12.56
N GLU A 119 -38.35 -13.37 -11.99
CA GLU A 119 -38.80 -14.76 -11.88
C GLU A 119 -40.07 -14.88 -11.03
N THR A 120 -40.15 -14.13 -9.94
CA THR A 120 -41.34 -14.07 -9.07
C THR A 120 -42.55 -13.52 -9.82
N TRP A 121 -42.39 -12.39 -10.50
CA TRP A 121 -43.45 -11.80 -11.31
C TRP A 121 -43.92 -12.74 -12.43
N ALA A 122 -42.99 -13.39 -13.13
CA ALA A 122 -43.30 -14.37 -14.17
C ALA A 122 -44.03 -15.60 -13.63
N ALA A 123 -43.70 -16.05 -12.41
CA ALA A 123 -44.40 -17.16 -11.75
C ALA A 123 -45.84 -16.77 -11.37
N GLU A 124 -46.04 -15.55 -10.87
CA GLU A 124 -47.35 -15.04 -10.48
C GLU A 124 -48.27 -14.80 -11.68
N TYR A 125 -47.75 -14.19 -12.74
CA TYR A 125 -48.45 -14.02 -14.01
C TYR A 125 -48.92 -15.37 -14.58
N ARG A 126 -48.05 -16.38 -14.56
CA ARG A 126 -48.39 -17.74 -15.02
C ARG A 126 -49.49 -18.41 -14.18
N ARG A 127 -49.58 -18.15 -12.87
CA ARG A 127 -50.68 -18.65 -12.04
C ARG A 127 -52.01 -17.99 -12.42
N GLN A 128 -52.04 -16.67 -12.47
CA GLN A 128 -53.27 -15.91 -12.76
C GLN A 128 -53.88 -16.23 -14.14
N HIS A 129 -53.05 -16.60 -15.12
CA HIS A 129 -53.51 -16.99 -16.46
C HIS A 129 -53.81 -18.48 -16.60
N LYS A 130 -53.39 -19.34 -15.66
CA LYS A 130 -53.81 -20.74 -15.60
C LYS A 130 -55.25 -20.88 -15.09
N ASP A 131 -55.63 -20.04 -14.14
CA ASP A 131 -56.96 -20.05 -13.50
C ASP A 131 -58.08 -19.52 -14.41
N LYS A 132 -57.75 -18.92 -15.56
CA LYS A 132 -58.72 -18.40 -16.55
C LYS A 132 -59.08 -19.38 -17.67
N LEU A 133 -58.49 -20.58 -17.68
CA LEU A 133 -58.67 -21.62 -18.71
C LEU A 133 -59.37 -22.89 -18.18
N GLN A 134 -59.89 -22.85 -16.95
CA GLN A 134 -60.82 -23.85 -16.38
C GLN A 134 -62.22 -23.23 -16.28
#